data_AF-A0A976EC73-F1
#
_entry.id   AF-A0A976EC73-F1
#
_cell.length_a   1.000
_cell.length_b   1.000
_cell.length_c   1.000
_cell.angle_alpha   90.00
_cell.angle_beta   90.00
_cell.angle_gamma   90.00
#
_symmetry.space_group_name_H-M   'P 1'
#
loop_
_entity.id
_entity.type
_entity.pdbx_description
1 polymer ?
#
loop_
_entity_poly.entity_id
_entity_poly.type
_entity_poly.pdbx_seq_one_letter_code
_entity_poly.pdbx_strand_id
1 'polypeptide(L)'
;MIPKTTKPPGQKLVNRMSTRTKWMLLSPISLALIGYGLCTFSEAGHLKHTGAPFIKWFLLGTYSLILINGGLSLLGQAVIFRVQLHYRRELRRKFKKMEKAMEATKKKSTKPSPNAGNKPIKNE
;
A
#
# COMPACT_ATOMS: atom_id res chain seq x y z
N MET A 1 -14.91 25.64 23.16
CA MET A 1 -15.23 24.23 22.86
C MET A 1 -14.56 23.88 21.52
N ILE A 2 -13.65 22.89 21.49
CA ILE A 2 -12.97 22.48 20.25
C ILE A 2 -13.86 21.43 19.56
N PRO A 3 -14.29 21.62 18.30
CA PRO A 3 -15.19 20.68 17.65
C PRO A 3 -14.47 19.34 17.41
N LYS A 4 -15.10 18.24 17.83
CA LYS A 4 -14.64 16.88 17.55
C LYS A 4 -14.69 16.66 16.04
N THR A 5 -13.54 16.39 15.43
CA THR A 5 -13.46 16.13 13.99
C THR A 5 -14.19 14.82 13.69
N THR A 6 -15.29 14.93 12.94
CA THR A 6 -16.09 13.80 12.51
C THR A 6 -15.25 13.01 11.50
N LYS A 7 -14.87 11.78 11.85
CA LYS A 7 -14.12 10.90 10.93
C LYS A 7 -14.91 10.73 9.63
N PRO A 8 -14.27 10.84 8.45
CA PRO A 8 -14.97 10.80 7.18
C PRO A 8 -15.72 9.46 6.98
N PRO A 9 -16.97 9.50 6.50
CA PRO A 9 -17.94 8.40 6.55
C PRO A 9 -17.62 7.20 5.63
N GLY A 10 -16.54 7.25 4.85
CA GLY A 10 -16.10 6.15 3.99
C GLY A 10 -15.26 5.07 4.69
N GLN A 11 -14.82 5.28 5.93
CA GLN A 11 -13.86 4.38 6.58
C GLN A 11 -14.45 3.03 7.02
N LYS A 12 -15.79 2.95 7.13
CA LYS A 12 -16.50 1.75 7.60
C LYS A 12 -16.78 0.72 6.50
N LEU A 13 -16.70 1.09 5.21
CA LEU A 13 -17.06 0.20 4.10
C LEU A 13 -15.96 -0.82 3.76
N VAL A 14 -14.69 -0.53 4.07
CA VAL A 14 -13.53 -1.40 3.74
C VAL A 14 -13.31 -2.52 4.77
N ASN A 15 -14.15 -2.63 5.80
CA ASN A 15 -13.87 -3.47 6.97
C ASN A 15 -14.64 -4.80 7.03
N ARG A 16 -15.08 -5.35 5.88
CA ARG A 16 -15.66 -6.70 5.83
C ARG A 16 -14.84 -7.64 4.94
N MET A 17 -13.91 -8.36 5.58
CA MET A 17 -13.44 -9.74 5.32
C MET A 17 -11.94 -9.88 5.58
N SER A 18 -11.50 -11.10 5.94
CA SER A 18 -10.11 -11.51 6.21
C SER A 18 -9.17 -11.23 5.03
N THR A 19 -8.76 -9.96 4.87
CA THR A 19 -7.90 -9.50 3.78
C THR A 19 -6.47 -9.98 3.97
N ARG A 20 -6.05 -10.30 5.20
CA ARG A 20 -4.67 -10.75 5.50
C ARG A 20 -4.30 -12.04 4.80
N THR A 21 -5.15 -13.07 4.84
CA THR A 21 -4.82 -14.39 4.27
C THR A 21 -4.88 -14.39 2.75
N LYS A 22 -5.89 -13.72 2.16
CA LYS A 22 -5.99 -13.53 0.70
C LYS A 22 -4.74 -12.83 0.13
N TRP A 23 -4.15 -11.93 0.90
CA TRP A 23 -2.97 -11.18 0.53
C TRP A 23 -1.65 -11.93 0.64
N MET A 24 -1.50 -12.76 1.66
CA MET A 24 -0.29 -13.56 1.83
C MET A 24 -0.19 -14.68 0.80
N LEU A 25 -1.32 -15.19 0.29
CA LEU A 25 -1.32 -16.16 -0.80
C LEU A 25 -1.17 -15.50 -2.19
N LEU A 26 -1.71 -14.30 -2.40
CA LEU A 26 -1.69 -13.67 -3.73
C LEU A 26 -0.28 -13.47 -4.28
N SER A 27 0.67 -13.08 -3.42
CA SER A 27 2.07 -12.86 -3.81
C SER A 27 2.80 -14.13 -4.28
N PRO A 28 2.86 -15.24 -3.51
CA PRO A 28 3.47 -16.48 -3.97
C PRO A 28 2.68 -17.11 -5.12
N ILE A 29 1.35 -17.00 -5.15
CA ILE A 29 0.53 -17.51 -6.26
C ILE A 29 0.87 -16.81 -7.57
N SER A 30 0.93 -15.47 -7.58
CA SER A 30 1.27 -14.73 -8.81
C SER A 30 2.69 -15.06 -9.30
N LEU A 31 3.64 -15.25 -8.38
CA LEU A 31 5.02 -15.59 -8.72
C LEU A 31 5.11 -17.02 -9.26
N ALA A 32 4.40 -17.97 -8.65
CA ALA A 32 4.31 -19.35 -9.12
C ALA A 32 3.63 -19.44 -10.50
N LEU A 33 2.57 -18.66 -10.76
CA LEU A 33 1.92 -18.61 -12.07
C LEU A 33 2.87 -18.11 -13.17
N ILE A 34 3.64 -17.05 -12.90
CA ILE A 34 4.63 -16.53 -13.85
C ILE A 34 5.73 -17.56 -14.09
N GLY A 35 6.26 -18.19 -13.03
CA GLY A 35 7.27 -19.24 -13.14
C GLY A 35 6.79 -20.44 -13.95
N TYR A 36 5.57 -20.92 -13.66
CA TYR A 36 4.94 -22.00 -14.41
C TYR A 36 4.67 -21.64 -15.87
N GLY A 37 4.26 -20.39 -16.14
CA GLY A 37 4.15 -19.84 -17.49
C GLY A 37 5.47 -19.85 -18.25
N LEU A 38 6.58 -19.49 -17.60
CA LEU A 38 7.91 -19.53 -18.22
C LEU A 38 8.39 -20.95 -18.51
N CYS A 39 8.14 -21.90 -17.61
CA CYS A 39 8.44 -23.32 -17.84
C CYS A 39 7.65 -23.87 -19.03
N THR A 40 6.34 -23.66 -19.05
CA THR A 40 5.47 -24.09 -20.18
C THR A 40 5.82 -23.40 -21.50
N PHE A 41 6.29 -22.15 -21.47
CA PHE A 41 6.83 -21.47 -22.65
C PHE A 41 8.12 -22.14 -23.17
N SER A 42 9.04 -22.52 -22.28
CA SER A 42 10.26 -23.24 -22.64
C SER A 42 9.96 -24.60 -23.26
N GLU A 43 8.98 -25.32 -22.71
CA GLU A 43 8.55 -26.63 -23.19
C GLU A 43 7.86 -26.54 -24.57
N ALA A 44 7.07 -25.48 -24.80
CA ALA A 44 6.50 -25.18 -26.12
C ALA A 44 7.60 -24.93 -27.18
N GLY A 45 8.66 -24.22 -26.81
CA GLY A 45 9.83 -23.99 -27.67
C GLY A 45 10.57 -25.29 -28.00
N HIS A 46 10.66 -26.22 -27.04
CA HIS A 46 11.28 -27.53 -27.26
C HIS A 46 10.42 -28.43 -28.17
N LEU A 47 9.08 -28.39 -28.04
CA LEU A 47 8.16 -29.11 -28.92
C LEU A 47 8.20 -28.60 -30.38
N LYS A 48 8.51 -27.32 -30.58
CA LYS A 48 8.71 -26.74 -31.92
C LYS A 48 9.92 -27.34 -32.65
N HIS A 49 10.95 -27.77 -31.91
CA HIS A 49 12.16 -28.39 -32.48
C HIS A 49 12.03 -29.88 -32.76
N THR A 50 11.06 -30.57 -32.13
CA THR A 50 10.88 -32.03 -32.22
C THR A 50 9.84 -32.47 -33.26
N GLY A 51 9.32 -31.55 -34.08
CA GLY A 51 8.40 -31.88 -35.18
C GLY A 51 6.94 -32.09 -34.76
N ALA A 52 6.54 -31.63 -33.57
CA ALA A 52 5.17 -31.73 -33.09
C ALA A 52 4.19 -30.85 -33.91
N PRO A 53 2.90 -31.26 -34.02
CA PRO A 53 1.90 -30.56 -34.82
C PRO A 53 1.75 -29.08 -34.44
N PHE A 54 1.58 -28.22 -35.45
CA PHE A 54 1.64 -26.76 -35.31
C PHE A 54 0.74 -26.21 -34.19
N ILE A 55 -0.46 -26.77 -34.13
CA ILE A 55 -1.50 -26.43 -33.16
C ILE A 55 -1.04 -26.67 -31.72
N LYS A 56 -0.26 -27.72 -31.43
CA LYS A 56 0.12 -28.06 -30.04
C LYS A 56 1.10 -27.05 -29.43
N TRP A 57 2.18 -26.71 -30.14
CA TRP A 57 3.17 -25.76 -29.62
C TRP A 57 2.63 -24.33 -29.62
N PHE A 58 1.78 -23.99 -30.59
CA PHE A 58 1.10 -22.69 -30.62
C PHE A 58 0.08 -22.54 -29.47
N LEU A 59 -0.73 -23.56 -29.18
CA LEU A 59 -1.64 -23.52 -28.02
C LEU A 59 -0.86 -23.46 -26.71
N LEU A 60 0.21 -24.23 -26.54
CA LEU A 60 1.03 -24.16 -25.32
C LEU A 60 1.67 -22.78 -25.14
N GLY A 61 2.19 -22.18 -26.22
CA GLY A 61 2.75 -20.83 -26.19
C GLY A 61 1.70 -19.75 -25.90
N THR A 62 0.49 -19.90 -26.45
CA THR A 62 -0.61 -18.96 -26.17
C THR A 62 -1.10 -19.10 -24.74
N TYR A 63 -1.17 -20.34 -24.23
CA TYR A 63 -1.53 -20.64 -22.86
C TYR A 63 -0.52 -20.07 -21.86
N SER A 64 0.78 -20.18 -22.15
CA SER A 64 1.81 -19.55 -21.31
C SER A 64 1.73 -18.03 -21.33
N LEU A 65 1.41 -17.42 -22.47
CA LEU A 65 1.17 -15.97 -22.56
C LEU A 65 0.03 -15.52 -21.66
N ILE A 66 -1.07 -16.27 -21.64
CA ILE A 66 -2.23 -16.00 -20.77
C ILE A 66 -1.85 -16.13 -19.30
N LEU A 67 -1.09 -17.18 -18.94
CA LEU A 67 -0.61 -17.37 -17.57
C LEU A 67 0.33 -16.26 -17.12
N ILE A 68 1.25 -15.81 -17.97
CA ILE A 68 2.18 -14.73 -17.66
C ILE A 68 1.42 -13.40 -17.54
N ASN A 69 0.55 -13.05 -18.48
CA ASN A 69 -0.24 -11.82 -18.42
C ASN A 69 -1.22 -11.79 -17.24
N GLY A 70 -1.86 -12.92 -16.96
CA GLY A 70 -2.74 -13.09 -15.80
C GLY A 70 -1.96 -13.00 -14.49
N GLY A 71 -0.81 -13.69 -14.42
CA GLY A 71 0.11 -13.64 -13.28
C GLY A 71 0.62 -12.23 -13.01
N LEU A 72 0.99 -11.48 -14.06
CA LEU A 72 1.45 -10.08 -13.97
C LEU A 72 0.34 -9.15 -13.47
N SER A 73 -0.89 -9.34 -13.97
CA SER A 73 -2.06 -8.56 -13.51
C SER A 73 -2.35 -8.80 -12.02
N LEU A 74 -2.29 -10.06 -11.58
CA LEU A 74 -2.45 -10.41 -10.17
C LEU A 74 -1.31 -9.87 -9.31
N LEU A 75 -0.07 -9.92 -9.81
CA LEU A 75 1.10 -9.35 -9.15
C LEU A 75 0.96 -7.83 -8.99
N GLY A 76 0.49 -7.11 -10.00
CA GLY A 76 0.26 -5.66 -9.94
C GLY A 76 -0.74 -5.28 -8.84
N GLN A 77 -1.87 -5.99 -8.76
CA GLN A 77 -2.85 -5.80 -7.68
C GLN A 77 -2.26 -6.13 -6.31
N ALA A 78 -1.46 -7.20 -6.23
CA ALA A 78 -0.74 -7.60 -5.02
C ALA A 78 0.34 -6.56 -4.61
N VAL A 79 0.97 -5.84 -5.53
CA VAL A 79 1.96 -4.82 -5.17
C VAL A 79 1.26 -3.56 -4.67
N ILE A 80 0.26 -3.07 -5.40
CA ILE A 80 -0.45 -1.81 -5.08
C ILE A 80 -0.98 -1.83 -3.65
N PHE A 81 -1.67 -2.90 -3.26
CA PHE A 81 -2.22 -2.92 -1.90
C PHE A 81 -1.16 -3.26 -0.84
N ARG A 82 -0.03 -3.90 -1.17
CA ARG A 82 1.10 -4.02 -0.22
C ARG A 82 1.65 -2.64 0.10
N VAL A 83 1.83 -1.82 -0.93
CA VAL A 83 2.25 -0.41 -0.82
C VAL A 83 1.22 0.39 -0.04
N GLN A 84 -0.07 0.28 -0.37
CA GLN A 84 -1.14 0.98 0.35
C GLN A 84 -1.17 0.61 1.84
N LEU A 85 -0.93 -0.67 2.17
CA LEU A 85 -0.88 -1.12 3.57
C LEU A 85 0.31 -0.53 4.33
N HIS A 86 1.48 -0.44 3.68
CA HIS A 86 2.67 0.19 4.24
C HIS A 86 2.47 1.69 4.42
N TYR A 87 1.97 2.37 3.39
CA TYR A 87 1.72 3.79 3.36
C TYR A 87 0.69 4.22 4.42
N ARG A 88 -0.39 3.44 4.62
CA ARG A 88 -1.39 3.67 5.70
C ARG A 88 -0.80 3.59 7.11
N ARG A 89 0.29 2.85 7.32
CA ARG A 89 0.98 2.79 8.62
C ARG A 89 1.86 4.02 8.84
N GLU A 90 2.57 4.45 7.80
CA GLU A 90 3.44 5.62 7.86
C GLU A 90 2.66 6.93 7.98
N LEU A 91 1.60 7.11 7.20
CA LEU A 91 0.69 8.26 7.30
C LEU A 91 0.15 8.44 8.71
N ARG A 92 -0.29 7.36 9.36
CA ARG A 92 -0.81 7.44 10.75
C ARG A 92 0.22 7.95 11.74
N ARG A 93 1.51 7.59 11.55
CA ARG A 93 2.60 8.10 12.40
C ARG A 93 2.87 9.58 12.10
N LYS A 94 2.87 9.98 10.81
CA LYS A 94 3.06 11.38 10.41
C LYS A 94 1.94 12.27 10.94
N PHE A 95 0.68 11.90 10.75
CA PHE A 95 -0.46 12.65 11.29
C PHE A 95 -0.41 12.82 12.81
N LYS A 96 -0.10 11.77 13.58
CA LYS A 96 0.05 11.88 15.04
C LYS A 96 1.19 12.81 15.46
N LYS A 97 2.30 12.82 14.72
CA LYS A 97 3.41 13.76 14.99
C LYS A 97 3.01 15.20 14.67
N MET A 98 2.33 15.41 13.55
CA MET A 98 1.86 16.74 13.14
C MET A 98 0.81 17.29 14.11
N GLU A 99 -0.13 16.45 14.57
CA GLU A 99 -1.13 16.82 15.58
C GLU A 99 -0.48 17.28 16.89
N LYS A 100 0.49 16.50 17.41
CA LYS A 100 1.24 16.88 18.63
C LYS A 100 2.07 18.15 18.44
N ALA A 101 2.68 18.34 17.28
CA ALA A 101 3.45 19.55 16.98
C ALA A 101 2.54 20.78 16.93
N MET A 102 1.36 20.66 16.31
CA MET A 102 0.37 21.74 16.24
C MET A 102 -0.18 22.08 17.63
N GLU A 103 -0.44 21.07 18.47
CA GLU A 103 -0.91 21.26 19.85
C GLU A 103 0.16 21.91 20.74
N ALA A 104 1.44 21.53 20.59
CA ALA A 104 2.56 22.16 21.29
C ALA A 104 2.75 23.63 20.88
N THR A 105 2.66 23.93 19.58
CA THR A 105 2.73 25.30 19.06
C THR A 105 1.56 26.14 19.58
N LYS A 106 0.34 25.59 19.56
CA LYS A 106 -0.84 26.27 20.12
C LYS A 106 -0.67 26.57 21.61
N LYS A 107 -0.20 25.60 22.40
CA LYS A 107 0.04 25.75 23.86
C LYS A 107 1.13 26.77 24.18
N LYS A 108 2.13 26.94 23.30
CA LYS A 108 3.18 27.97 23.43
C LYS A 108 2.65 29.37 23.13
N SER A 109 1.75 29.50 22.15
CA SER A 109 1.08 30.76 21.79
C SER A 109 0.01 31.21 22.80
N THR A 110 -0.58 30.30 23.57
CA THR A 110 -1.62 30.63 24.58
C THR A 110 -1.09 30.86 25.99
N LYS A 111 0.21 30.67 26.26
CA LYS A 111 0.80 31.07 27.55
C LYS A 111 1.10 32.58 27.52
N PRO A 112 0.50 33.39 28.41
CA PRO A 112 0.87 34.80 28.51
C PRO A 112 2.32 34.91 29.01
N SER A 113 3.09 35.82 28.41
CA SER A 113 4.46 36.15 28.83
C SER A 113 4.45 36.60 30.30
N PRO A 114 5.25 36.00 31.20
CA PRO A 114 5.23 36.35 32.63
C PRO A 114 6.01 37.64 32.95
N ASN A 115 6.32 38.51 31.98
CA ASN A 115 7.11 39.71 32.23
C ASN A 115 6.59 40.93 31.46
N ALA A 116 5.49 41.48 31.95
CA ALA A 116 5.03 42.83 31.63
C ALA A 116 4.31 43.41 32.86
N GLY A 117 5.04 43.61 33.95
CA GLY A 117 4.41 44.14 35.17
C GLY A 117 5.27 44.10 36.43
N ASN A 118 6.45 44.72 36.40
CA ASN A 118 6.96 45.47 37.55
C ASN A 118 8.28 46.15 37.18
N LYS A 119 8.21 47.43 36.81
CA LYS A 119 9.36 48.31 36.97
C LYS A 119 8.95 49.30 38.07
N PRO A 120 9.57 49.27 39.26
CA PRO A 120 9.17 50.14 40.36
C PRO A 120 9.43 51.59 39.95
N ILE A 121 8.41 52.43 40.13
CA ILE A 121 8.49 53.88 39.97
C ILE A 121 9.40 54.35 41.11
N LYS A 122 10.65 54.70 40.80
CA LYS A 122 11.54 55.38 41.74
C LYS A 122 11.05 56.82 41.86
N ASN A 123 10.46 57.13 43.00
CA ASN A 123 10.27 58.49 43.45
C ASN A 123 11.49 58.84 44.32
N GLU A 124 12.42 59.61 43.77
CA GLU A 124 13.39 60.42 44.52
C GLU A 124 13.61 61.72 43.73
#